data_AF-A0A6I2MA20-F1
#
_entry.id   AF-A0A6I2MA20-F1
#
_cell.length_a   1.000
_cell.length_b   1.000
_cell.length_c   1.000
_cell.angle_alpha   90.00
_cell.angle_beta   90.00
_cell.angle_gamma   90.00
#
_symmetry.space_group_name_H-M   'P 1'
#
loop_
_entity.id
_entity.type
_entity.pdbx_description
1 polymer ?
#
loop_
_entity_poly.entity_id
_entity_poly.type
_entity_poly.pdbx_seq_one_letter_code
_entity_poly.pdbx_strand_id
1 'polypeptide(L)'
;MTDAHIRKGRSRTNYTMVYHELFDLYHPYIGDKATLLYTYLLRSRNNEEDNSDYGKSWRGRKGIAEKFQLSFSTLPLIDDILVASGLIAIETRPSGRGREKIYYTVNDPLEREEFRKVEAEIEVRLRVLAQQKGAVASLFGKDFKKKLTGE
;
A
#
# COMPACT_ATOMS: atom_id res chain seq x y z
N MET A 1 39.01 -3.92 22.45
CA MET A 1 38.14 -4.11 21.28
C MET A 1 36.92 -4.86 21.75
N THR A 2 35.76 -4.20 21.76
CA THR A 2 34.49 -4.79 22.19
C THR A 2 33.91 -5.56 21.01
N ASP A 3 33.94 -6.89 21.07
CA ASP A 3 33.21 -7.74 20.14
C ASP A 3 31.72 -7.38 20.20
N ALA A 4 31.22 -6.78 19.12
CA ALA A 4 29.81 -6.52 18.94
C ALA A 4 29.10 -7.88 18.75
N HIS A 5 28.77 -8.54 19.86
CA HIS A 5 27.91 -9.71 19.83
C HIS A 5 26.53 -9.29 19.32
N ILE A 6 26.25 -9.58 18.04
CA ILE A 6 24.90 -9.53 17.49
C ILE A 6 24.07 -10.53 18.28
N ARG A 7 23.31 -10.04 19.27
CA ARG A 7 22.34 -10.87 19.98
C ARG A 7 21.28 -11.28 18.96
N LYS A 8 21.31 -12.54 18.54
CA LYS A 8 20.23 -13.14 17.74
C LYS A 8 18.97 -13.09 18.61
N GLY A 9 18.12 -12.10 18.35
CA GLY A 9 16.80 -12.02 18.98
C GLY A 9 15.99 -13.28 18.70
N ARG A 10 14.96 -13.54 19.52
CA ARG A 10 14.05 -14.68 19.32
C ARG A 10 13.30 -14.52 17.99
N SER A 11 13.68 -15.31 16.98
CA SER A 11 12.91 -15.46 15.75
C SER A 11 11.63 -16.27 16.01
N ARG A 12 10.50 -15.84 15.44
CA ARG A 12 9.21 -16.53 15.56
C ARG A 12 8.94 -17.32 14.28
N THR A 13 8.30 -18.47 14.42
CA THR A 13 7.89 -19.37 13.32
C THR A 13 6.78 -18.77 12.46
N ASN A 14 6.05 -17.77 12.95
CA ASN A 14 5.00 -17.05 12.22
C ASN A 14 5.48 -15.64 11.84
N TYR A 15 6.35 -15.56 10.84
CA TYR A 15 6.76 -14.28 10.25
C TYR A 15 6.06 -14.06 8.91
N THR A 16 5.92 -12.80 8.52
CA THR A 16 5.50 -12.42 7.17
C THR A 16 6.73 -11.87 6.48
N MET A 17 7.11 -12.44 5.34
CA MET A 17 8.14 -11.84 4.49
C MET A 17 7.60 -10.52 3.94
N VAL A 18 8.41 -9.48 3.99
CA VAL A 18 8.10 -8.18 3.41
C VAL A 18 9.14 -7.88 2.36
N TYR A 19 8.69 -7.46 1.18
CA TYR A 19 9.56 -7.00 0.10
C TYR A 19 10.31 -5.75 0.57
N HIS A 20 11.64 -5.76 0.43
CA HIS A 20 12.47 -4.60 0.77
C HIS A 20 12.12 -3.41 -0.12
N GLU A 21 11.77 -3.69 -1.37
CA GLU A 21 11.34 -2.75 -2.40
C GLU A 21 10.18 -1.88 -1.94
N LEU A 22 9.28 -2.42 -1.11
CA LEU A 22 8.19 -1.63 -0.55
C LEU A 22 8.71 -0.43 0.26
N PHE A 23 9.73 -0.65 1.09
CA PHE A 23 10.30 0.40 1.94
C PHE A 23 11.35 1.22 1.21
N ASP A 24 12.13 0.59 0.33
CA ASP A 24 13.23 1.25 -0.37
C ASP A 24 12.73 2.12 -1.54
N LEU A 25 11.67 1.68 -2.25
CA LEU A 25 11.22 2.30 -3.50
C LEU A 25 9.86 2.97 -3.37
N TYR A 26 8.89 2.35 -2.68
CA TYR A 26 7.51 2.86 -2.64
C TYR A 26 7.21 3.77 -1.45
N HIS A 27 7.64 3.40 -0.23
CA HIS A 27 7.38 4.16 1.01
C HIS A 27 7.75 5.64 0.93
N PRO A 28 8.88 6.04 0.30
CA PRO A 28 9.23 7.46 0.11
C PRO A 28 8.19 8.26 -0.67
N TYR A 29 7.39 7.58 -1.51
CA TYR A 29 6.31 8.15 -2.30
C TYR A 29 4.95 8.07 -1.60
N ILE A 30 4.57 6.88 -1.16
CA ILE A 30 3.20 6.59 -0.71
C ILE A 30 2.96 6.92 0.77
N GLY A 31 4.02 6.98 1.58
CA GLY A 31 3.98 7.30 3.00
C GLY A 31 3.48 6.17 3.91
N ASP A 32 3.48 6.45 5.22
CA ASP A 32 3.27 5.44 6.27
C ASP A 32 1.90 4.78 6.21
N LYS A 33 0.84 5.58 6.07
CA LYS A 33 -0.54 5.08 6.09
C LYS A 33 -0.85 4.18 4.91
N ALA A 34 -0.35 4.52 3.72
CA ALA A 34 -0.50 3.69 2.53
C ALA A 34 0.32 2.40 2.64
N THR A 35 1.56 2.50 3.11
CA THR A 35 2.42 1.34 3.35
C THR A 35 1.79 0.36 4.36
N LEU A 36 1.22 0.88 5.45
CA LEU A 36 0.55 0.08 6.47
C LEU A 36 -0.72 -0.60 5.93
N LEU A 37 -1.54 0.12 5.14
CA LEU A 37 -2.72 -0.47 4.52
C LEU A 37 -2.31 -1.56 3.51
N TYR A 38 -1.34 -1.27 2.65
CA TYR A 38 -0.85 -2.21 1.65
C TYR A 38 -0.32 -3.50 2.28
N THR A 39 0.54 -3.43 3.29
CA THR A 39 1.04 -4.62 3.99
C THR A 39 -0.08 -5.44 4.64
N TYR A 40 -1.14 -4.77 5.12
CA TYR A 40 -2.31 -5.46 5.66
C TYR A 40 -3.14 -6.16 4.58
N LEU A 41 -3.30 -5.52 3.41
CA LEU A 41 -3.98 -6.10 2.26
C LEU A 41 -3.18 -7.28 1.72
N LEU A 42 -1.86 -7.15 1.58
CA LEU A 42 -0.94 -8.20 1.14
C LEU A 42 -0.99 -9.42 2.07
N ARG A 43 -0.95 -9.18 3.39
CA ARG A 43 -1.13 -10.25 4.40
C ARG A 43 -2.49 -10.96 4.26
N SER A 44 -3.50 -10.26 3.78
CA SER A 44 -4.86 -10.79 3.62
C SER A 44 -5.16 -11.26 2.20
N ARG A 45 -4.15 -11.25 1.30
CA ARG A 45 -4.27 -11.68 -0.08
C ARG A 45 -4.57 -13.17 -0.12
N ASN A 46 -5.56 -13.54 -0.91
CA ASN A 46 -5.83 -14.94 -1.19
C ASN A 46 -4.74 -15.48 -2.12
N ASN A 47 -4.03 -16.51 -1.67
CA ASN A 47 -2.98 -17.18 -2.44
C ASN A 47 -3.38 -18.60 -2.88
N GLU A 48 -4.67 -18.96 -2.75
CA GLU A 48 -5.21 -20.22 -3.31
C GLU A 48 -5.36 -20.07 -4.82
N GLU A 49 -4.49 -20.73 -5.60
CA GLU A 49 -4.42 -20.58 -7.08
C GLU A 49 -5.73 -20.96 -7.78
N ASP A 50 -6.44 -21.98 -7.28
CA ASP A 50 -7.71 -22.44 -7.86
C ASP A 50 -8.93 -21.58 -7.46
N ASN A 51 -8.71 -20.53 -6.66
CA ASN A 51 -9.78 -19.66 -6.19
C ASN A 51 -10.03 -18.52 -7.19
N SER A 52 -11.30 -18.23 -7.49
CA SER A 52 -11.67 -17.12 -8.40
C SER A 52 -11.25 -15.73 -7.90
N ASP A 53 -10.95 -15.63 -6.59
CA ASP A 53 -10.42 -14.44 -5.95
C ASP A 53 -8.89 -14.54 -5.68
N TYR A 54 -8.16 -15.41 -6.37
CA TYR A 54 -6.69 -15.48 -6.30
C TYR A 54 -6.06 -14.09 -6.53
N GLY A 55 -5.08 -13.74 -5.70
CA GLY A 55 -4.43 -12.43 -5.70
C GLY A 55 -5.26 -11.29 -5.09
N LYS A 56 -6.49 -11.56 -4.63
CA LYS A 56 -7.40 -10.52 -4.10
C LYS A 56 -7.48 -10.52 -2.57
N SER A 57 -7.81 -9.37 -2.01
CA SER A 57 -8.13 -9.15 -0.60
C SER A 57 -9.45 -8.38 -0.50
N TRP A 58 -10.33 -8.72 0.44
CA TRP A 58 -11.67 -8.11 0.56
C TRP A 58 -12.01 -7.69 1.99
N ARG A 59 -11.01 -7.16 2.71
CA ARG A 59 -11.19 -6.67 4.07
C ARG A 59 -12.17 -5.50 4.08
N GLY A 60 -13.20 -5.58 4.93
CA GLY A 60 -14.21 -4.53 5.03
C GLY A 60 -13.64 -3.21 5.59
N ARG A 61 -14.01 -2.08 4.98
CA ARG A 61 -13.52 -0.74 5.36
C ARG A 61 -13.70 -0.40 6.83
N LYS A 62 -14.80 -0.82 7.47
CA LYS A 62 -15.03 -0.59 8.90
C LYS A 62 -13.92 -1.21 9.75
N GLY A 63 -13.60 -2.47 9.51
CA GLY A 63 -12.53 -3.17 10.23
C GLY A 63 -11.16 -2.55 9.97
N ILE A 64 -10.90 -2.06 8.74
CA ILE A 64 -9.66 -1.35 8.42
C ILE A 64 -9.58 -0.02 9.18
N ALA A 65 -10.64 0.79 9.13
CA ALA A 65 -10.72 2.09 9.79
C ALA A 65 -10.48 1.96 11.30
N GLU A 66 -11.18 1.03 11.96
CA GLU A 66 -11.05 0.79 13.40
C GLU A 66 -9.64 0.29 13.77
N LYS A 67 -9.10 -0.67 12.99
CA LYS A 67 -7.80 -1.29 13.27
C LYS A 67 -6.64 -0.29 13.18
N PHE A 68 -6.69 0.61 12.21
CA PHE A 68 -5.61 1.57 11.96
C PHE A 68 -5.93 2.99 12.46
N GLN A 69 -7.05 3.16 13.17
CA GLN A 69 -7.51 4.46 13.65
C GLN A 69 -7.57 5.51 12.52
N LEU A 70 -8.03 5.08 11.33
CA LEU A 70 -8.18 5.92 10.16
C LEU A 70 -9.63 6.38 10.04
N SER A 71 -9.84 7.62 9.59
CA SER A 71 -11.19 8.06 9.25
C SER A 71 -11.68 7.36 7.97
N PHE A 72 -13.00 7.20 7.86
CA PHE A 72 -13.62 6.65 6.65
C PHE A 72 -13.36 7.51 5.40
N SER A 73 -13.11 8.82 5.57
CA SER A 73 -12.77 9.73 4.48
C SER A 73 -11.30 9.63 4.06
N THR A 74 -10.40 9.21 4.93
CA THR A 74 -8.98 8.98 4.60
C THR A 74 -8.78 7.69 3.81
N LEU A 75 -9.59 6.65 4.03
CA LEU A 75 -9.43 5.37 3.32
C LEU A 75 -9.49 5.50 1.79
N PRO A 76 -10.48 6.18 1.17
CA PRO A 76 -10.47 6.40 -0.27
C PRO A 76 -9.20 7.11 -0.77
N LEU A 77 -8.68 8.08 -0.01
CA LEU A 77 -7.47 8.79 -0.39
C LEU A 77 -6.25 7.88 -0.39
N ILE A 78 -6.16 6.95 0.58
CA ILE A 78 -5.09 5.96 0.61
C ILE A 78 -5.25 4.96 -0.54
N ASP A 79 -6.47 4.52 -0.82
CA ASP A 79 -6.77 3.66 -1.96
C ASP A 79 -6.30 4.29 -3.28
N ASP A 80 -6.58 5.58 -3.48
CA ASP A 80 -6.13 6.32 -4.67
C ASP A 80 -4.59 6.35 -4.80
N ILE A 81 -3.87 6.55 -3.69
CA ILE A 81 -2.40 6.51 -3.67
C ILE A 81 -1.90 5.13 -4.11
N LEU A 82 -2.46 4.07 -3.52
CA LEU A 82 -2.03 2.71 -3.81
C LEU A 82 -2.35 2.30 -5.26
N VAL A 83 -3.51 2.72 -5.80
CA VAL A 83 -3.86 2.54 -7.21
C VAL A 83 -2.90 3.31 -8.12
N ALA A 84 -2.63 4.58 -7.81
CA ALA A 84 -1.71 5.41 -8.60
C ALA A 84 -0.27 4.85 -8.61
N SER A 85 0.15 4.20 -7.52
CA SER A 85 1.44 3.51 -7.41
C SER A 85 1.48 2.13 -8.09
N GLY A 86 0.34 1.60 -8.55
CA GLY A 86 0.24 0.28 -9.17
C GLY A 86 0.28 -0.90 -8.19
N LEU A 87 0.30 -0.63 -6.88
CA LEU A 87 0.35 -1.67 -5.84
C LEU A 87 -0.99 -2.42 -5.68
N ILE A 88 -2.10 -1.77 -6.05
CA ILE A 88 -3.43 -2.40 -6.04
C ILE A 88 -4.25 -2.03 -7.27
N ALA A 89 -5.25 -2.85 -7.57
CA ALA A 89 -6.42 -2.48 -8.36
C ALA A 89 -7.68 -2.72 -7.53
N ILE A 90 -8.73 -1.93 -7.77
CA ILE A 90 -9.98 -2.00 -7.01
C ILE A 90 -11.11 -2.37 -7.95
N GLU A 91 -11.86 -3.39 -7.55
CA GLU A 91 -13.13 -3.76 -8.18
C GLU A 91 -14.23 -3.76 -7.11
N THR A 92 -15.45 -3.41 -7.52
CA THR A 92 -16.63 -3.52 -6.67
C THR A 92 -17.58 -4.55 -7.22
N ARG A 93 -18.16 -5.36 -6.34
CA ARG A 93 -19.21 -6.33 -6.69
C ARG A 93 -20.45 -6.06 -5.85
N PRO A 94 -21.67 -6.24 -6.39
CA PRO A 94 -22.88 -6.12 -5.60
C PRO A 94 -22.81 -7.04 -4.37
N SER A 95 -23.18 -6.52 -3.21
CA SER A 95 -23.46 -7.37 -2.05
C SER A 95 -24.96 -7.30 -1.77
N GLY A 96 -25.57 -8.44 -1.43
CA GLY A 96 -27.00 -8.52 -1.07
C GLY A 96 -27.41 -7.67 0.15
N ARG A 97 -26.49 -6.88 0.73
CA ARG A 97 -26.71 -5.99 1.88
C ARG A 97 -26.69 -4.49 1.49
N GLY A 98 -26.89 -4.17 0.21
CA GLY A 98 -27.11 -2.81 -0.28
C GLY A 98 -25.86 -1.92 -0.39
N ARG A 99 -24.69 -2.40 0.05
CA ARG A 99 -23.39 -1.74 -0.22
C ARG A 99 -22.55 -2.65 -1.08
N GLU A 100 -21.86 -2.10 -2.07
CA GLU A 100 -20.93 -2.89 -2.86
C GLU A 100 -19.77 -3.41 -2.00
N LYS A 101 -19.41 -4.68 -2.22
CA LYS A 101 -18.23 -5.28 -1.62
C LYS A 101 -17.02 -4.90 -2.47
N ILE A 102 -16.00 -4.37 -1.80
CA ILE A 102 -14.74 -3.96 -2.43
C ILE A 102 -13.79 -5.16 -2.41
N TYR A 103 -13.21 -5.46 -3.57
CA TYR A 103 -12.10 -6.37 -3.70
C TYR A 103 -10.87 -5.60 -4.19
N TYR A 104 -9.75 -5.89 -3.57
CA TYR A 104 -8.45 -5.32 -3.85
C TYR A 104 -7.61 -6.40 -4.52
N THR A 105 -7.30 -6.28 -5.80
CA THR A 105 -6.21 -7.06 -6.40
C THR A 105 -4.91 -6.49 -5.87
N VAL A 106 -4.10 -7.29 -5.17
CA VAL A 106 -2.89 -6.83 -4.49
C VAL A 106 -1.66 -7.35 -5.21
N ASN A 107 -0.98 -6.46 -5.92
CA ASN A 107 0.22 -6.78 -6.69
C ASN A 107 1.43 -6.83 -5.75
N ASP A 108 2.39 -7.70 -6.04
CA ASP A 108 3.70 -7.62 -5.40
C ASP A 108 4.40 -6.31 -5.83
N PRO A 109 5.23 -5.68 -4.97
CA PRO A 109 6.01 -4.53 -5.36
C PRO A 109 6.97 -4.92 -6.49
N LEU A 110 7.17 -4.04 -7.45
CA LEU A 110 8.10 -4.27 -8.55
C LEU A 110 9.53 -4.43 -8.03
N GLU A 111 10.30 -5.26 -8.70
CA GLU A 111 11.74 -5.30 -8.50
C GLU A 111 12.37 -3.96 -8.89
N ARG A 112 13.56 -3.69 -8.37
CA ARG A 112 14.23 -2.40 -8.52
C ARG A 112 14.37 -1.96 -9.99
N GLU A 113 14.76 -2.85 -10.89
CA GLU A 113 14.94 -2.51 -12.30
C GLU A 113 13.61 -2.20 -13.01
N GLU A 114 12.56 -2.93 -12.67
CA GLU A 114 11.22 -2.71 -13.21
C GLU A 114 10.63 -1.40 -12.70
N PHE A 115 10.79 -1.14 -11.39
CA PHE A 115 10.36 0.12 -10.78
C PHE A 115 10.99 1.32 -11.48
N ARG A 116 12.30 1.30 -11.75
CA ARG A 116 13.00 2.40 -12.45
C ARG A 116 12.42 2.73 -13.83
N LYS A 117 11.86 1.74 -14.53
CA LYS A 117 11.23 1.94 -15.85
C LYS A 117 9.91 2.71 -15.75
N VAL A 118 9.18 2.55 -14.64
CA VAL A 118 7.85 3.13 -14.42
C VAL A 118 7.81 4.25 -13.38
N GLU A 119 8.93 4.53 -12.71
CA GLU A 119 9.05 5.50 -11.62
C GLU A 119 8.51 6.88 -12.02
N ALA A 120 8.91 7.37 -13.20
CA ALA A 120 8.44 8.65 -13.72
C ALA A 120 6.91 8.67 -13.94
N GLU A 121 6.33 7.56 -14.39
CA GLU A 121 4.87 7.44 -14.58
C GLU A 121 4.13 7.42 -13.24
N ILE A 122 4.67 6.68 -12.25
CA ILE A 122 4.14 6.68 -10.88
C ILE A 122 4.17 8.11 -10.32
N GLU A 123 5.28 8.83 -10.48
CA GLU A 123 5.39 10.22 -10.04
C GLU A 123 4.35 11.13 -10.68
N VAL A 124 4.14 11.03 -12.00
CA VAL A 124 3.13 11.81 -12.72
C VAL A 124 1.73 11.49 -12.18
N ARG A 125 1.38 10.21 -12.01
CA ARG A 125 0.08 9.80 -11.47
C ARG A 125 -0.17 10.35 -10.06
N LEU A 126 0.85 10.29 -9.18
CA LEU A 126 0.75 10.83 -7.83
C LEU A 126 0.65 12.36 -7.82
N ARG A 127 1.32 13.07 -8.75
CA ARG A 127 1.20 14.53 -8.89
C ARG A 127 -0.21 14.94 -9.34
N VAL A 128 -0.76 14.24 -10.33
CA VAL A 128 -2.14 14.47 -10.79
C VAL A 128 -3.13 14.25 -9.66
N LEU A 129 -2.94 13.18 -8.87
CA LEU A 129 -3.78 12.91 -7.70
C LEU A 129 -3.71 14.04 -6.67
N ALA A 130 -2.52 14.59 -6.40
CA ALA A 130 -2.34 15.71 -5.49
C ALA A 130 -3.09 16.97 -5.94
N GLN A 131 -3.08 17.25 -7.25
CA GLN A 131 -3.78 18.39 -7.84
C GLN A 131 -5.31 18.22 -7.77
N GLN A 132 -5.82 17.02 -8.00
CA GLN A 132 -7.26 16.72 -7.96
C GLN A 132 -7.81 16.68 -6.53
N LYS A 133 -7.00 16.21 -5.57
CA LYS A 133 -7.41 15.95 -4.20
C LYS A 133 -6.36 16.49 -3.23
N GLY A 134 -6.39 17.80 -2.96
CA GLY A 134 -5.39 18.47 -2.10
C GLY A 134 -5.18 17.83 -0.73
N ALA A 135 -6.20 17.19 -0.14
CA ALA A 135 -6.08 16.44 1.12
C ALA A 135 -5.08 15.26 1.05
N VAL A 136 -4.88 14.66 -0.12
CA VAL A 136 -3.95 13.54 -0.36
C VAL A 136 -2.50 13.96 -0.12
N ALA A 137 -2.15 15.22 -0.38
CA ALA A 137 -0.78 15.70 -0.25
C ALA A 137 -0.20 15.46 1.15
N SER A 138 -1.05 15.54 2.19
CA SER A 138 -0.66 15.27 3.58
C SER A 138 -0.29 13.81 3.85
N LEU A 139 -0.71 12.87 3.00
CA LEU A 139 -0.55 11.43 3.18
C LEU A 139 0.69 10.86 2.51
N PHE A 140 1.27 11.56 1.53
CA PHE A 140 2.47 11.10 0.82
C PHE A 140 3.69 10.95 1.72
N GLY A 141 4.65 10.16 1.25
CA GLY A 141 5.96 10.01 1.86
C GLY A 141 6.78 11.30 1.78
N LYS A 142 7.82 11.37 2.63
CA LYS A 142 8.63 12.59 2.82
C LYS A 142 9.30 13.05 1.53
N ASP A 143 9.81 12.12 0.74
CA ASP A 143 10.59 12.44 -0.45
C ASP A 143 9.70 12.95 -1.58
N PHE A 144 8.51 12.38 -1.74
CA PHE A 144 7.56 12.90 -2.72
C PHE A 144 6.96 14.25 -2.30
N LYS A 145 6.75 14.49 -1.00
CA LYS A 145 6.36 15.82 -0.49
C LYS A 145 7.38 16.90 -0.87
N LYS A 146 8.68 16.64 -0.66
CA LYS A 146 9.76 17.55 -1.09
C LYS A 146 9.71 17.84 -2.59
N LYS A 147 9.56 16.79 -3.41
CA LYS A 147 9.40 16.91 -4.88
C LYS A 147 8.16 17.70 -5.30
N LEU A 148 7.10 17.72 -4.49
CA LEU A 148 5.88 18.50 -4.74
C LEU A 148 6.05 19.97 -4.38
N THR A 149 6.74 20.26 -3.27
CA THR A 149 6.94 21.63 -2.76
C THR A 149 8.15 22.34 -3.39
N GLY A 150 9.02 21.61 -4.09
CA GLY A 150 10.23 22.16 -4.68
C GLY A 150 11.36 22.40 -3.67
N GLU A 151 11.31 21.72 -2.52
CA GLU A 151 12.35 21.70 -1.47
C GLU A 151 13.32 20.54 -1.67
#